data_AF-A0A4R3XFN0-F1
#
_entry.id   AF-A0A4R3XFN0-F1
#
_cell.length_a   1.000
_cell.length_b   1.000
_cell.length_c   1.000
_cell.angle_alpha   90.00
_cell.angle_beta   90.00
_cell.angle_gamma   90.00
#
_symmetry.space_group_name_H-M   'P 1'
#
loop_
_entity.id
_entity.type
_entity.pdbx_description
1 polymer ?
#
loop_
_entity_poly.entity_id
_entity_poly.type
_entity_poly.pdbx_seq_one_letter_code
_entity_poly.pdbx_strand_id
1 'polypeptide(L)'
;MTLMQFPADRRAAEVRRCAQALRTLHGQEANLFWRSEMTLFSAELSAQGASVEEISHQASLFMNAVQLELQKEYAAAASGS
;
A
#
# COMPACT_ATOMS: atom_id res chain seq x y z
N MET A 1 -16.47 -21.20 -14.03
CA MET A 1 -15.39 -21.58 -13.09
C MET A 1 -14.71 -20.30 -12.66
N THR A 2 -15.04 -19.80 -11.47
CA THR A 2 -14.58 -18.50 -10.99
C THR A 2 -13.19 -18.67 -10.39
N LEU A 3 -12.16 -18.27 -11.14
CA LEU A 3 -10.80 -18.12 -10.63
C LEU A 3 -10.87 -17.15 -9.45
N MET A 4 -10.81 -17.68 -8.23
CA MET A 4 -10.60 -16.89 -7.01
C MET A 4 -9.25 -16.21 -7.18
N GLN A 5 -9.26 -14.94 -7.54
CA GLN A 5 -8.04 -14.14 -7.67
C GLN A 5 -7.53 -13.93 -6.24
N PHE A 6 -6.51 -14.72 -5.90
CA PHE A 6 -5.88 -14.89 -4.58
C PHE A 6 -5.36 -13.56 -3.98
N PRO A 7 -4.93 -13.54 -2.71
CA PRO A 7 -4.32 -12.42 -1.98
C PRO A 7 -3.45 -11.42 -2.76
N ALA A 8 -2.82 -11.81 -3.86
CA ALA A 8 -2.10 -10.91 -4.75
C ALA A 8 -2.99 -9.81 -5.36
N ASP A 9 -4.21 -10.15 -5.80
CA ASP A 9 -5.16 -9.19 -6.36
C ASP A 9 -5.71 -8.25 -5.28
N ARG A 10 -5.99 -8.81 -4.09
CA ARG A 10 -6.40 -8.04 -2.91
C ARG A 10 -5.32 -7.05 -2.47
N ARG A 11 -4.06 -7.51 -2.41
CA ARG A 11 -2.89 -6.66 -2.12
C ARG A 11 -2.71 -5.58 -3.19
N ALA A 12 -2.90 -5.91 -4.47
CA ALA A 12 -2.83 -4.93 -5.55
C ALA A 12 -3.94 -3.88 -5.44
N ALA A 13 -5.16 -4.29 -5.09
CA ALA A 13 -6.28 -3.38 -4.84
C ALA A 13 -6.04 -2.48 -3.62
N GLU A 14 -5.49 -3.02 -2.52
CA GLU A 14 -5.07 -2.24 -1.35
C GLU A 14 -3.99 -1.22 -1.71
N VAL A 15 -2.94 -1.64 -2.41
CA VAL A 15 -1.86 -0.76 -2.88
C VAL A 15 -2.41 0.40 -3.70
N ARG A 16 -3.31 0.12 -4.65
CA ARG A 16 -3.97 1.14 -5.47
C ARG A 16 -4.83 2.10 -4.64
N ARG A 17 -5.59 1.56 -3.69
CA ARG A 17 -6.43 2.34 -2.79
C ARG A 17 -5.59 3.27 -1.92
N CYS A 18 -4.51 2.77 -1.33
CA CYS A 18 -3.57 3.57 -0.56
C CYS A 18 -2.92 4.64 -1.44
N ALA A 19 -2.47 4.30 -2.65
CA ALA A 19 -1.89 5.26 -3.58
C ALA A 19 -2.87 6.38 -3.95
N GLN A 20 -4.13 6.07 -4.25
CA GLN A 20 -5.16 7.08 -4.49
C GLN A 20 -5.47 7.93 -3.25
N ALA A 21 -5.54 7.32 -2.07
CA ALA A 21 -5.77 8.04 -0.82
C ALA A 21 -4.61 9.00 -0.53
N LEU A 22 -3.36 8.56 -0.69
CA LEU A 22 -2.16 9.39 -0.54
C LEU A 22 -2.02 10.44 -1.64
N ARG A 23 -2.59 10.20 -2.82
CA ARG A 23 -2.65 11.20 -3.89
C ARG A 23 -3.70 12.27 -3.60
N THR A 24 -4.79 11.92 -2.91
CA THR A 24 -5.90 12.83 -2.57
C THR A 24 -5.61 13.62 -1.30
N LEU A 25 -5.05 12.95 -0.29
CA LEU A 25 -4.61 13.55 0.97
C LEU A 25 -3.23 14.16 0.74
N HIS A 26 -3.00 15.37 1.24
CA HIS A 26 -1.70 16.02 1.12
C HIS A 26 -1.17 16.45 2.50
N GLY A 27 0.16 16.48 2.64
CA GLY A 27 0.82 16.97 3.85
C GLY A 27 0.59 16.08 5.07
N GLN A 28 0.08 16.67 6.15
CA GLN A 28 -0.02 16.01 7.46
C GLN A 28 -1.06 14.89 7.47
N GLU A 29 -2.17 15.05 6.75
CA GLU A 29 -3.26 14.07 6.70
C GLU A 29 -2.83 12.77 6.01
N ALA A 30 -2.08 12.89 4.91
CA ALA A 30 -1.51 11.75 4.21
C ALA A 30 -0.55 10.95 5.10
N ASN A 31 0.29 11.66 5.87
CA ASN A 31 1.23 11.02 6.78
C ASN A 31 0.53 10.31 7.95
N LEU A 32 -0.53 10.90 8.51
CA LEU A 32 -1.34 10.27 9.56
C LEU A 32 -2.08 9.03 9.06
N PHE A 33 -2.64 9.11 7.85
CA PHE A 33 -3.27 7.98 7.18
C PHE A 33 -2.25 6.86 6.95
N TRP A 34 -1.11 7.16 6.34
CA TRP A 34 -0.06 6.17 6.05
C TRP A 34 0.47 5.48 7.32
N ARG A 35 0.70 6.25 8.39
CA ARG A 35 1.14 5.70 9.67
C ARG A 35 0.09 4.78 10.29
N SER A 36 -1.19 5.13 10.18
CA SER A 36 -2.28 4.29 10.67
C SER A 36 -2.36 2.97 9.89
N GLU A 37 -2.25 3.02 8.56
CA GLU A 37 -2.21 1.83 7.70
C GLU A 37 -1.01 0.93 8.02
N MET A 38 0.19 1.49 8.17
CA MET A 38 1.38 0.73 8.57
C MET A 38 1.28 0.12 9.97
N THR A 39 0.58 0.80 10.88
CA THR A 39 0.32 0.26 12.23
C THR A 39 -0.65 -0.92 12.17
N LEU A 40 -1.72 -0.81 11.38
CA LEU A 40 -2.66 -1.91 11.15
C LEU A 40 -1.98 -3.10 10.46
N PHE A 41 -1.22 -2.84 9.41
CA PHE A 41 -0.52 -3.88 8.65
C PHE A 41 0.48 -4.65 9.51
N SER A 42 1.28 -3.94 10.31
CA SER A 42 2.22 -4.59 11.23
C SER A 42 1.51 -5.34 12.37
N ALA A 43 0.39 -4.81 12.89
CA ALA A 43 -0.43 -5.50 13.87
C ALA A 43 -1.07 -6.79 13.30
N GLU A 44 -1.59 -6.76 12.08
CA GLU A 44 -2.16 -7.95 11.42
C GLU A 44 -1.11 -9.02 11.15
N LEU A 45 0.09 -8.64 10.69
CA LEU A 45 1.19 -9.58 10.49
C LEU A 45 1.69 -10.16 11.83
N SER A 46 1.81 -9.32 12.86
CA SER A 46 2.16 -9.75 14.21
C SER A 46 1.12 -10.74 14.78
N ALA A 47 -0.17 -10.46 14.58
CA ALA A 47 -1.26 -11.35 14.99
C ALA A 47 -1.24 -12.71 14.27
N GLN A 48 -0.68 -12.76 13.06
CA GLN A 48 -0.44 -14.00 12.31
C GLN A 48 0.84 -14.74 12.76
N GLY A 49 1.58 -14.21 13.74
CA GLY A 49 2.82 -14.78 14.24
C GLY A 49 4.05 -14.43 13.40
N ALA A 50 3.97 -13.40 12.56
CA ALA A 50 5.12 -12.96 11.77
C ALA A 50 6.21 -12.35 12.66
N SER A 51 7.45 -12.75 12.42
CA SER A 51 8.62 -12.15 13.07
C SER A 51 8.80 -10.69 12.64
N VAL A 52 9.47 -9.89 13.48
CA VAL A 52 9.78 -8.47 13.17
C VAL A 52 10.50 -8.33 11.82
N GLU A 53 11.41 -9.24 11.49
CA GLU A 53 12.10 -9.24 10.19
C GLU A 53 11.14 -9.44 9.00
N GLU A 54 10.18 -10.36 9.14
CA GLU A 54 9.15 -10.60 8.12
C GLU A 54 8.20 -9.41 8.01
N ILE A 55 7.81 -8.80 9.14
CA ILE A 55 6.99 -7.58 9.15
C ILE A 55 7.71 -6.46 8.41
N SER A 56 8.98 -6.21 8.70
CA SER A 56 9.78 -5.19 8.00
C SER A 56 9.94 -5.51 6.51
N HIS A 57 10.13 -6.77 6.15
CA HIS A 57 10.24 -7.20 4.76
C HIS A 57 8.91 -6.99 4.00
N GLN A 58 7.79 -7.46 4.54
CA GLN A 58 6.46 -7.27 3.95
C GLN A 58 6.08 -5.78 3.88
N ALA A 59 6.39 -4.99 4.91
CA ALA A 59 6.14 -3.55 4.92
C ALA A 59 6.96 -2.84 3.82
N SER A 60 8.21 -3.25 3.61
CA SER A 60 9.06 -2.72 2.54
C SER A 60 8.51 -3.05 1.15
N LEU A 61 8.03 -4.28 0.94
CA LEU A 61 7.39 -4.69 -0.31
C LEU A 61 6.10 -3.90 -0.56
N PHE A 62 5.27 -3.72 0.46
CA PHE A 62 4.04 -2.94 0.37
C PHE A 62 4.32 -1.47 0.05
N MET A 63 5.27 -0.86 0.77
CA MET A 63 5.70 0.52 0.51
C MET A 63 6.23 0.67 -0.92
N ASN A 64 7.06 -0.26 -1.39
CA ASN A 64 7.59 -0.22 -2.75
C ASN A 64 6.47 -0.29 -3.80
N ALA A 65 5.49 -1.18 -3.60
CA ALA A 65 4.34 -1.31 -4.49
C ALA A 65 3.49 -0.03 -4.53
N VAL A 66 3.22 0.58 -3.37
CA VAL A 66 2.49 1.87 -3.29
C VAL A 66 3.26 3.00 -3.97
N GLN A 67 4.57 3.10 -3.74
CA GLN A 67 5.40 4.10 -4.40
C GLN A 67 5.46 3.92 -5.92
N LEU A 68 5.51 2.69 -6.42
CA LEU A 68 5.48 2.42 -7.85
C LEU A 68 4.14 2.84 -8.47
N GLU A 69 3.02 2.51 -7.83
CA GLU A 69 1.70 2.89 -8.31
C GLU A 69 1.50 4.42 -8.25
N LEU A 70 1.94 5.06 -7.17
CA LEU A 70 1.90 6.51 -7.03
C LEU A 70 2.72 7.19 -8.14
N GLN A 71 3.93 6.69 -8.44
CA GLN A 71 4.76 7.21 -9.54
C GLN A 71 4.07 7.06 -10.90
N LYS A 72 3.41 5.92 -11.17
CA LYS A 72 2.64 5.73 -12.41
C LYS A 72 1.51 6.74 -12.53
N GLU A 73 0.78 6.94 -11.44
CA GLU A 73 -0.33 7.89 -11.35
C GLU A 73 0.13 9.33 -11.60
N TYR A 74 1.26 9.73 -10.99
CA TYR A 74 1.87 11.04 -11.23
C TYR A 74 2.44 11.19 -12.64
N ALA A 75 3.09 10.16 -13.19
CA ALA A 75 3.62 10.18 -14.55
C ALA A 75 2.51 10.28 -15.59
N ALA A 76 1.40 9.57 -15.39
CA ALA A 76 0.21 9.67 -16.23
C ALA A 76 -0.41 11.07 -16.18
N ALA A 77 -0.47 11.69 -15.00
CA ALA A 77 -0.94 13.07 -14.83
C ALA A 77 -0.01 14.10 -15.51
N ALA A 78 1.31 13.91 -15.42
CA ALA A 78 2.30 14.83 -16.00
C ALA A 78 2.40 14.73 -17.53
N SER A 79 2.09 13.56 -18.11
CA SER A 79 2.16 13.33 -19.57
C SER A 79 0.93 13.83 -20.32
N GLY A 80 -0.12 14.26 -19.61
CA GLY A 80 -1.35 14.80 -20.19
C GLY A 80 -1.44 16.32 -20.23
N SER A 81 -0.32 17.04 -20.05
CA SER A 81 -0.24 18.51 -20.10
C SER A 81 0.28 19.02 -21.43
#